data_AF-Q2H4A4-F1
#
_entry.id   AF-Q2H4A4-F1
#
_cell.length_a   1.000
_cell.length_b   1.000
_cell.length_c   1.000
_cell.angle_alpha   90.00
_cell.angle_beta   90.00
_cell.angle_gamma   90.00
#
_symmetry.space_group_name_H-M   'P 1'
#
loop_
_entity.id
_entity.type
_entity.pdbx_description
1 polymer ?
#
loop_
_entity_poly.entity_id
_entity_poly.type
_entity_poly.pdbx_seq_one_letter_code
_entity_poly.pdbx_strand_id
1 'polypeptide(L)'
;MPSNEAILQGVSVLGPIQESHRKILTPSALSFLALLHRSFNPTRKALLERRKLRQAELDKGGLLDFLPETKHIREDPTWKGAPPAPGLVDRRVEITGPTDRKMVVNALNANVWTYMADLEDSSAPTWDNMINGQVNLYDAVRRQVDFKQGAKEYKLRTDRPLPTLIVRPRGWHLEEKHVTVDGEPMSGSLFDFGLYFFHNAAEAVKRGFGPYFYPTQDGIAP
;
A
#
# COMPACT_ATOMS: atom_id res chain seq x y z
N MET A 1 18.47 19.11 -5.10
CA MET A 1 17.49 18.16 -5.67
C MET A 1 16.91 18.77 -6.93
N PRO A 2 16.61 17.99 -7.98
CA PRO A 2 15.92 18.50 -9.16
C PRO A 2 14.57 19.12 -8.76
N SER A 3 14.09 20.11 -9.53
CA SER A 3 12.77 20.71 -9.30
C SER A 3 11.65 19.71 -9.58
N ASN A 4 10.48 19.91 -8.97
CA ASN A 4 9.30 19.07 -9.25
C ASN A 4 8.96 19.06 -10.74
N GLU A 5 9.09 20.19 -11.44
CA GLU A 5 8.86 20.26 -12.89
C GLU A 5 9.79 19.32 -13.67
N ALA A 6 11.07 19.30 -13.32
CA ALA A 6 12.03 18.39 -13.96
C ALA A 6 11.72 16.92 -13.65
N ILE A 7 11.30 16.61 -12.41
CA ILE A 7 10.93 15.24 -12.03
C ILE A 7 9.65 14.79 -12.74
N LEU A 8 8.69 15.69 -12.94
CA LEU A 8 7.40 15.39 -13.59
C LEU A 8 7.50 15.22 -15.10
N GLN A 9 8.63 15.57 -15.72
CA GLN A 9 8.85 15.27 -17.13
C GLN A 9 8.62 13.77 -17.39
N GLY A 10 7.85 13.43 -18.42
CA GLY A 10 7.53 12.03 -18.76
C GLY A 10 6.44 11.39 -17.91
N VAL A 11 5.88 12.09 -16.91
CA VAL A 11 4.74 11.60 -16.11
C VAL A 11 3.44 11.93 -16.82
N SER A 12 2.52 10.96 -16.92
CA SER A 12 1.17 11.19 -17.44
C SER A 12 0.13 10.48 -16.59
N VAL A 13 -0.95 11.19 -16.27
CA VAL A 13 -2.14 10.63 -15.62
C VAL A 13 -3.23 10.53 -16.68
N LEU A 14 -3.55 9.30 -17.04
CA LEU A 14 -4.51 8.94 -18.10
C LEU A 14 -5.92 8.69 -17.54
N GLY A 15 -6.03 8.44 -16.23
CA GLY A 15 -7.31 8.23 -15.55
C GLY A 15 -8.07 9.54 -15.32
N PRO A 16 -9.42 9.51 -15.29
CA PRO A 16 -10.22 10.71 -15.03
C PRO A 16 -9.95 11.25 -13.62
N ILE A 17 -9.79 12.57 -13.49
CA ILE A 17 -9.53 13.23 -12.21
C ILE A 17 -10.80 13.96 -11.76
N GLN A 18 -11.41 13.46 -10.68
CA GLN A 18 -12.51 14.13 -10.01
C GLN A 18 -11.99 15.19 -9.03
N GLU A 19 -12.86 16.10 -8.58
CA GLU A 19 -12.45 17.15 -7.64
C GLU A 19 -11.88 16.58 -6.33
N SER A 20 -12.48 15.51 -5.82
CA SER A 20 -11.99 14.79 -4.63
C SER A 20 -10.59 14.19 -4.81
N HIS A 21 -10.16 13.92 -6.04
CA HIS A 21 -8.86 13.30 -6.36
C HIS A 21 -7.72 14.31 -6.33
N ARG A 22 -8.00 15.61 -6.49
CA ARG A 22 -6.97 16.66 -6.57
C ARG A 22 -6.10 16.75 -5.32
N LYS A 23 -6.65 16.42 -4.14
CA LYS A 23 -5.88 16.38 -2.89
C LYS A 23 -4.89 15.21 -2.82
N ILE A 24 -5.11 14.18 -3.64
CA ILE A 24 -4.24 12.99 -3.71
C ILE A 24 -3.24 13.12 -4.86
N LEU A 25 -3.69 13.46 -6.05
CA LEU A 25 -2.88 13.58 -7.26
C LEU A 25 -2.26 14.98 -7.39
N THR A 26 -1.53 15.40 -6.35
CA THR A 26 -0.82 16.69 -6.36
C THR A 26 0.49 16.59 -7.16
N PRO A 27 1.02 17.70 -7.70
CA PRO A 27 2.31 17.69 -8.39
C PRO A 27 3.46 17.08 -7.55
N SER A 28 3.49 17.36 -6.24
CA SER A 28 4.50 16.80 -5.34
C SER A 28 4.32 15.30 -5.12
N ALA A 29 3.09 14.81 -4.99
CA ALA A 29 2.82 13.37 -4.87
C ALA A 29 3.21 12.63 -6.15
N LEU A 30 2.85 13.19 -7.32
CA LEU A 30 3.23 12.62 -8.62
C LEU A 30 4.75 12.65 -8.83
N SER A 31 5.45 13.69 -8.37
CA SER A 31 6.93 13.75 -8.40
C SER A 31 7.53 12.63 -7.54
N PHE A 32 6.98 12.40 -6.34
CA PHE A 32 7.41 11.31 -5.47
C PHE A 32 7.18 9.94 -6.13
N LEU A 33 6.02 9.72 -6.73
CA LEU A 33 5.72 8.50 -7.49
C LEU A 33 6.69 8.28 -8.66
N ALA A 34 7.03 9.34 -9.41
CA ALA A 34 8.00 9.25 -10.50
C ALA A 34 9.40 8.86 -10.01
N LEU A 35 9.84 9.40 -8.87
CA LEU A 35 11.10 9.00 -8.24
C LEU A 35 11.07 7.53 -7.81
N LEU A 36 9.98 7.07 -7.17
CA LEU A 36 9.81 5.66 -6.81
C LEU A 36 9.88 4.75 -8.04
N HIS A 37 9.16 5.10 -9.11
CA HIS A 37 9.16 4.33 -10.36
C HIS A 37 10.58 4.21 -10.92
N ARG A 38 11.25 5.34 -11.17
CA ARG A 38 12.59 5.37 -11.77
C ARG A 38 13.63 4.65 -10.92
N SER A 39 13.48 4.65 -9.60
CA SER A 39 14.44 4.05 -8.67
C SER A 39 14.25 2.54 -8.52
N PHE A 40 13.00 2.05 -8.49
CA PHE A 40 12.71 0.68 -8.04
C PHE A 40 12.02 -0.21 -9.07
N ASN A 41 11.40 0.37 -10.11
CA ASN A 41 10.71 -0.42 -11.13
C ASN A 41 11.66 -1.34 -11.94
N PRO A 42 12.90 -0.95 -12.28
CA PRO A 42 13.84 -1.87 -12.94
C PRO A 42 14.11 -3.13 -12.10
N THR A 43 14.35 -2.97 -10.80
CA THR A 43 14.55 -4.09 -9.86
C THR A 43 13.29 -4.96 -9.74
N ARG A 44 12.10 -4.34 -9.63
CA ARG A 44 10.82 -5.08 -9.62
C ARG A 44 10.71 -5.99 -10.83
N LYS A 45 10.95 -5.47 -12.03
CA LYS A 45 10.88 -6.25 -13.28
C LYS A 45 11.89 -7.40 -13.28
N ALA A 46 13.12 -7.14 -12.87
CA ALA A 46 14.15 -8.18 -12.76
C ALA A 46 13.73 -9.31 -11.79
N LEU A 47 13.10 -8.97 -10.66
CA LEU A 47 12.58 -9.96 -9.71
C LEU A 47 11.41 -10.76 -10.29
N LEU A 48 10.51 -10.14 -11.06
CA LEU A 48 9.42 -10.85 -11.74
C LEU A 48 9.94 -11.83 -12.80
N GLU A 49 11.00 -11.47 -13.54
CA GLU A 49 11.66 -12.42 -14.45
C GLU A 49 12.36 -13.55 -13.68
N ARG A 50 13.00 -13.26 -12.54
CA ARG A 50 13.61 -14.28 -11.67
C ARG A 50 12.57 -15.30 -11.18
N ARG A 51 11.33 -14.88 -10.91
CA ARG A 51 10.23 -15.81 -10.55
C ARG A 51 9.94 -16.80 -11.68
N LYS A 52 9.94 -16.36 -12.94
CA LYS A 52 9.72 -17.25 -14.10
C LYS A 52 10.87 -18.26 -14.24
N LEU A 53 12.11 -17.80 -14.08
CA LEU A 53 13.28 -18.68 -14.10
C LEU A 53 13.22 -19.73 -12.99
N ARG A 54 12.89 -19.30 -11.76
CA ARG A 54 12.75 -20.21 -10.62
C ARG A 54 11.62 -21.22 -10.83
N GLN A 55 10.48 -20.79 -11.38
CA GLN A 55 9.40 -21.72 -11.72
C GLN A 55 9.87 -22.76 -12.75
N ALA A 56 10.60 -22.36 -13.79
CA ALA A 56 11.13 -23.28 -14.79
C ALA A 56 12.15 -24.29 -14.23
N GLU A 57 12.88 -23.95 -13.17
CA GLU A 57 13.73 -24.90 -12.44
C GLU A 57 12.91 -25.94 -11.67
N LEU A 58 11.84 -25.50 -11.01
CA LEU A 58 10.92 -26.37 -10.27
C LEU A 58 10.20 -27.34 -11.21
N ASP A 59 9.73 -26.84 -12.36
CA ASP A 59 9.05 -27.65 -13.37
C ASP A 59 9.95 -28.76 -13.96
N LYS A 60 11.28 -28.58 -13.91
CA LYS A 60 12.28 -29.59 -14.31
C LYS A 60 12.59 -30.62 -13.21
N GLY A 61 11.84 -30.62 -12.12
CA GLY A 61 12.05 -31.50 -10.97
C GLY A 61 12.89 -30.90 -9.86
N GLY A 62 13.23 -29.61 -9.92
CA GLY A 62 13.79 -28.89 -8.79
C GLY A 62 12.79 -28.86 -7.63
N LEU A 63 13.28 -28.98 -6.39
CA LEU A 63 12.46 -28.88 -5.19
C LEU A 63 12.75 -27.59 -4.43
N LEU A 64 11.76 -27.15 -3.65
CA LEU A 64 11.95 -26.09 -2.68
C LEU A 64 12.67 -26.66 -1.46
N ASP A 65 13.75 -25.99 -1.05
CA ASP A 65 14.48 -26.29 0.18
C ASP A 65 15.14 -25.00 0.70
N PHE A 66 15.64 -25.04 1.93
CA PHE A 66 16.37 -23.93 2.53
C PHE A 66 17.69 -23.67 1.80
N LEU A 67 17.93 -22.41 1.48
CA LEU A 67 19.18 -21.96 0.85
C LEU A 67 20.39 -22.18 1.80
N PRO A 68 21.42 -22.93 1.38
CA PRO A 68 22.64 -23.11 2.17
C PRO A 68 23.38 -21.81 2.47
N GLU A 69 23.41 -20.88 1.53
CA GLU A 69 24.13 -19.60 1.62
C GLU A 69 23.59 -18.68 2.73
N THR A 70 22.31 -18.79 3.09
CA THR A 70 21.68 -18.03 4.18
C THR A 70 21.58 -18.79 5.50
N LYS A 71 22.19 -19.98 5.61
CA LYS A 71 22.16 -20.81 6.82
C LYS A 71 22.66 -20.07 8.06
N HIS A 72 23.76 -19.32 7.91
CA HIS A 72 24.35 -18.54 8.99
C HIS A 72 23.40 -17.47 9.58
N ILE A 73 22.48 -16.93 8.79
CA ILE A 73 21.44 -16.00 9.28
C ILE A 73 20.40 -16.75 10.10
N ARG A 74 19.94 -17.92 9.64
CA ARG A 74 18.91 -18.70 10.33
C ARG A 74 19.40 -19.28 11.66
N GLU A 75 20.69 -19.58 11.75
CA GLU A 75 21.31 -20.20 12.94
C GLU A 75 21.85 -19.19 13.95
N ASP A 76 21.88 -17.90 13.64
CA ASP A 76 22.35 -16.87 14.57
C ASP A 76 21.25 -16.54 15.61
N PRO A 77 21.42 -16.89 16.90
CA PRO A 77 20.42 -16.65 17.93
C PRO A 77 20.47 -15.21 18.48
N THR A 78 21.43 -14.40 18.04
CA THR A 78 21.68 -13.07 18.59
C THR A 78 20.85 -12.00 17.91
N TRP A 79 20.52 -12.17 16.63
CA TRP A 79 19.70 -11.21 15.91
C TRP A 79 18.21 -11.36 16.25
N LYS A 80 17.52 -10.24 16.33
CA LYS A 80 16.06 -10.17 16.49
C LYS A 80 15.52 -9.02 15.66
N GLY A 81 14.27 -9.13 15.23
CA GLY A 81 13.56 -8.02 14.58
C GLY A 81 13.38 -6.83 15.54
N ALA A 82 13.08 -5.66 14.97
CA ALA A 82 12.72 -4.48 15.75
C ALA A 82 11.47 -4.76 16.63
N PRO A 83 11.36 -4.13 17.81
CA PRO A 83 10.16 -4.26 18.64
C PRO A 83 8.93 -3.73 17.91
N PRO A 84 7.71 -4.22 18.25
CA PRO A 84 6.49 -3.75 17.61
C PRO A 84 6.30 -2.23 17.78
N ALA A 85 5.99 -1.55 16.68
CA ALA A 85 5.74 -0.11 16.67
C ALA A 85 4.40 0.25 17.37
N PRO A 86 4.18 1.53 17.74
CA PRO A 86 2.94 1.98 18.38
C PRO A 86 1.67 1.56 17.63
N GLY A 87 0.74 0.89 18.31
CA GLY A 87 -0.49 0.36 17.70
C GLY A 87 -0.34 -1.03 17.07
N LEU A 88 0.86 -1.64 17.07
CA LEU A 88 1.10 -3.00 16.57
C LEU A 88 1.51 -4.00 17.68
N VAL A 89 1.51 -3.57 18.95
CA VAL A 89 1.88 -4.41 20.09
C VAL A 89 0.81 -5.47 20.38
N ASP A 90 -0.47 -5.09 20.28
CA ASP A 90 -1.60 -6.00 20.43
C ASP A 90 -2.37 -6.06 19.11
N ARG A 91 -2.33 -7.22 18.47
CA ARG A 91 -2.95 -7.50 17.16
C ARG A 91 -3.83 -8.75 17.22
N ARG A 92 -4.38 -9.06 18.39
CA ARG A 92 -5.08 -10.33 18.65
C ARG A 92 -6.26 -10.60 17.71
N VAL A 93 -6.89 -9.55 17.20
CA VAL A 93 -7.94 -9.63 16.16
C VAL A 93 -7.73 -8.50 15.16
N GLU A 94 -7.66 -8.88 13.89
CA GLU A 94 -7.55 -7.98 12.75
C GLU A 94 -8.79 -8.14 11.87
N ILE A 95 -9.37 -7.03 11.39
CA ILE A 95 -10.40 -7.08 10.34
C ILE A 95 -9.76 -6.69 9.01
N THR A 96 -10.20 -7.31 7.92
CA THR A 96 -9.80 -6.97 6.56
C THR A 96 -10.98 -6.39 5.81
N GLY A 97 -10.73 -5.52 4.84
CA GLY A 97 -11.79 -5.04 3.98
C GLY A 97 -11.35 -4.00 2.94
N PRO A 98 -12.17 -3.78 1.92
CA PRO A 98 -11.88 -2.84 0.85
C PRO A 98 -11.79 -1.40 1.38
N THR A 99 -11.26 -0.51 0.54
CA THR A 99 -11.09 0.92 0.86
C THR A 99 -12.29 1.79 0.50
N ASP A 100 -13.47 1.20 0.25
CA ASP A 100 -14.70 1.98 0.08
C ASP A 100 -15.06 2.70 1.38
N ARG A 101 -15.60 3.92 1.24
CA ARG A 101 -15.75 4.84 2.38
C ARG A 101 -16.61 4.26 3.51
N LYS A 102 -17.66 3.51 3.14
CA LYS A 102 -18.56 2.87 4.10
C LYS A 102 -17.85 1.77 4.88
N MET A 103 -17.13 0.91 4.17
CA MET A 103 -16.39 -0.19 4.78
C MET A 103 -15.23 0.30 5.65
N VAL A 104 -14.54 1.37 5.25
CA VAL A 104 -13.53 2.02 6.09
C VAL A 104 -14.13 2.48 7.43
N VAL A 105 -15.26 3.18 7.43
CA VAL A 105 -15.92 3.61 8.67
C VAL A 105 -16.36 2.40 9.51
N ASN A 106 -16.99 1.40 8.87
CA ASN A 106 -17.46 0.20 9.58
C ASN A 106 -16.30 -0.59 10.23
N ALA A 107 -15.21 -0.78 9.49
CA ALA A 107 -14.03 -1.49 9.97
C ALA A 107 -13.35 -0.75 11.12
N LEU A 108 -13.21 0.58 11.02
CA LEU A 108 -12.67 1.40 12.11
C LEU A 108 -13.59 1.45 13.33
N ASN A 109 -14.87 1.13 13.19
CA ASN A 109 -15.80 1.04 14.30
C ASN A 109 -15.87 -0.37 14.93
N ALA A 110 -15.32 -1.40 14.29
CA ALA A 110 -15.39 -2.80 14.71
C ALA A 110 -14.57 -3.09 15.99
N ASN A 111 -14.95 -4.15 16.71
CA ASN A 111 -14.28 -4.66 17.93
C ASN A 111 -13.00 -5.44 17.64
N VAL A 112 -12.02 -4.75 17.08
CA VAL A 112 -10.74 -5.29 16.64
C VAL A 112 -9.60 -4.31 16.97
N TRP A 113 -8.36 -4.78 16.87
CA TRP A 113 -7.17 -3.97 17.19
C TRP A 113 -6.56 -3.34 15.95
N THR A 114 -6.69 -4.00 14.80
CA THR A 114 -6.17 -3.50 13.54
C THR A 114 -7.21 -3.66 12.43
N TYR A 115 -7.11 -2.77 11.45
CA TYR A 115 -7.86 -2.84 10.21
C TYR A 115 -6.88 -2.82 9.04
N MET A 116 -6.84 -3.93 8.30
CA MET A 116 -6.13 -4.03 7.04
C MET A 116 -7.01 -3.50 5.91
N ALA A 117 -6.73 -2.27 5.49
CA ALA A 117 -7.40 -1.63 4.37
C ALA A 117 -6.78 -2.09 3.05
N ASP A 118 -7.61 -2.68 2.21
CA ASP A 118 -7.13 -3.52 1.12
C ASP A 118 -7.32 -2.87 -0.25
N LEU A 119 -6.20 -2.69 -0.97
CA LEU A 119 -6.14 -2.27 -2.37
C LEU A 119 -5.84 -3.46 -3.30
N GLU A 120 -5.72 -4.67 -2.76
CA GLU A 120 -5.40 -5.91 -3.47
C GLU A 120 -6.62 -6.83 -3.59
N ASP A 121 -6.62 -8.05 -3.05
CA ASP A 121 -7.53 -9.13 -3.47
C ASP A 121 -9.02 -8.86 -3.19
N SER A 122 -9.38 -8.04 -2.21
CA SER A 122 -10.78 -7.68 -1.94
C SER A 122 -11.28 -6.46 -2.70
N SER A 123 -10.44 -5.84 -3.55
CA SER A 123 -10.77 -4.65 -4.32
C SER A 123 -10.49 -4.85 -5.80
N ALA A 124 -11.53 -4.75 -6.64
CA ALA A 124 -11.33 -4.69 -8.08
C ALA A 124 -10.47 -3.44 -8.41
N PRO A 125 -9.31 -3.57 -9.09
CA PRO A 125 -8.36 -2.47 -9.26
C PRO A 125 -8.77 -1.53 -10.40
N THR A 126 -10.00 -1.02 -10.36
CA THR A 126 -10.46 0.07 -11.21
C THR A 126 -9.77 1.37 -10.77
N TRP A 127 -9.58 2.31 -11.69
CA TRP A 127 -8.99 3.61 -11.37
C TRP A 127 -9.74 4.32 -10.24
N ASP A 128 -11.06 4.34 -10.32
CA ASP A 128 -11.90 4.97 -9.31
C ASP A 128 -11.76 4.29 -7.95
N ASN A 129 -11.69 2.95 -7.88
CA ASN A 129 -11.50 2.26 -6.60
C ASN A 129 -10.15 2.60 -5.97
N MET A 130 -9.07 2.61 -6.76
CA MET A 130 -7.73 2.89 -6.24
C MET A 130 -7.60 4.33 -5.75
N ILE A 131 -8.02 5.31 -6.55
CA ILE A 131 -7.91 6.72 -6.15
C ILE A 131 -8.91 7.08 -5.04
N ASN A 132 -10.16 6.62 -5.12
CA ASN A 132 -11.12 6.88 -4.04
C ASN A 132 -10.69 6.18 -2.76
N GLY A 133 -10.05 5.01 -2.85
CA GLY A 133 -9.42 4.34 -1.73
C GLY A 133 -8.40 5.26 -1.03
N GLN A 134 -7.49 5.86 -1.80
CA GLN A 134 -6.51 6.81 -1.27
C GLN A 134 -7.19 8.04 -0.63
N VAL A 135 -8.26 8.57 -1.23
CA VAL A 135 -9.08 9.65 -0.66
C VAL A 135 -9.69 9.25 0.69
N ASN A 136 -10.25 8.05 0.78
CA ASN A 136 -10.90 7.56 1.99
C ASN A 136 -9.89 7.31 3.10
N LEU A 137 -8.72 6.77 2.77
CA LEU A 137 -7.63 6.56 3.73
C LEU A 137 -7.02 7.88 4.21
N TYR A 138 -6.86 8.86 3.32
CA TYR A 138 -6.47 10.22 3.67
C TYR A 138 -7.40 10.82 4.73
N ASP A 139 -8.71 10.71 4.50
CA ASP A 139 -9.73 11.23 5.41
C ASP A 139 -9.77 10.41 6.71
N ALA A 140 -9.62 9.08 6.64
CA ALA A 140 -9.66 8.19 7.80
C ALA A 140 -8.54 8.49 8.79
N VAL A 141 -7.30 8.64 8.30
CA VAL A 141 -6.15 9.01 9.14
C VAL A 141 -6.40 10.35 9.85
N ARG A 142 -7.07 11.29 9.17
CA ARG A 142 -7.42 12.61 9.72
C ARG A 142 -8.69 12.64 10.57
N ARG A 143 -9.40 11.51 10.68
CA ARG A 143 -10.73 11.39 11.31
C ARG A 143 -11.80 12.28 10.66
N GLN A 144 -11.77 12.36 9.34
CA GLN A 144 -12.69 13.15 8.49
C GLN A 144 -13.46 12.27 7.49
N VAL A 145 -13.50 10.96 7.72
CA VAL A 145 -14.12 9.98 6.80
C VAL A 145 -15.64 9.87 6.93
N ASP A 146 -16.22 10.53 7.93
CA ASP A 146 -17.67 10.58 8.17
C ASP A 146 -18.44 11.01 6.92
N PHE A 147 -19.61 10.42 6.70
CA PHE A 147 -20.48 10.74 5.56
C PHE A 147 -21.94 10.31 5.79
N LYS A 148 -22.83 10.70 4.87
CA LYS A 148 -24.24 10.28 4.85
C LYS A 148 -24.54 9.46 3.60
N GLN A 149 -25.38 8.44 3.75
CA GLN A 149 -25.93 7.67 2.63
C GLN A 149 -27.44 7.52 2.83
N GLY A 150 -28.21 8.30 2.06
CA GLY A 150 -29.65 8.45 2.30
C GLY A 150 -29.92 9.01 3.70
N ALA A 151 -30.77 8.34 4.46
CA ALA A 151 -31.08 8.71 5.85
C ALA A 151 -30.05 8.22 6.88
N LYS A 152 -29.08 7.35 6.49
CA LYS A 152 -28.09 6.80 7.42
C LYS A 152 -26.86 7.68 7.49
N GLU A 153 -26.43 7.99 8.71
CA GLU A 153 -25.15 8.64 8.99
C GLU A 153 -24.10 7.60 9.37
N TYR A 154 -22.91 7.70 8.79
CA TYR A 154 -21.74 6.88 9.11
C TYR A 154 -20.70 7.79 9.74
N LYS A 155 -20.40 7.57 11.02
CA LYS A 155 -19.43 8.36 11.78
C LYS A 155 -18.46 7.46 12.51
N LEU A 156 -17.22 7.91 12.65
CA LEU A 156 -16.26 7.26 13.52
C LEU A 156 -16.70 7.32 14.97
N ARG A 157 -16.57 6.20 15.67
CA ARG A 157 -16.82 6.12 17.11
C ARG A 157 -15.79 6.94 17.89
N THR A 158 -16.18 7.40 19.07
CA THR A 158 -15.35 8.23 19.95
C THR A 158 -15.20 7.66 21.36
N ASP A 159 -15.93 6.59 21.67
CA ASP A 159 -16.00 5.95 22.98
C ASP A 159 -14.78 5.08 23.31
N ARG A 160 -13.90 4.81 22.33
CA ARG A 160 -12.64 4.11 22.51
C ARG A 160 -11.64 4.38 21.37
N PRO A 161 -10.37 3.96 21.48
CA PRO A 161 -9.43 4.02 20.38
C PRO A 161 -9.91 3.27 19.13
N LEU A 162 -9.66 3.86 17.96
CA LEU A 162 -9.89 3.20 16.68
C LEU A 162 -8.83 2.12 16.44
N PRO A 163 -9.15 1.05 15.69
CA PRO A 163 -8.17 0.07 15.24
C PRO A 163 -7.02 0.74 14.48
N THR A 164 -5.81 0.22 14.65
CA THR A 164 -4.63 0.66 13.89
C THR A 164 -4.82 0.32 12.42
N LEU A 165 -4.74 1.35 11.57
CA LEU A 165 -4.85 1.20 10.12
C LEU A 165 -3.54 0.64 9.54
N ILE A 166 -3.66 -0.42 8.73
CA ILE A 166 -2.56 -1.05 7.99
C ILE A 166 -3.00 -1.14 6.53
N VAL A 167 -2.20 -0.67 5.57
CA VAL A 167 -2.60 -0.67 4.16
C VAL A 167 -1.98 -1.85 3.43
N ARG A 168 -2.79 -2.60 2.68
CA ARG A 168 -2.32 -3.66 1.80
C ARG A 168 -2.29 -3.16 0.35
N PRO A 169 -1.12 -2.80 -0.19
CA PRO A 169 -0.99 -2.42 -1.60
C PRO A 169 -1.15 -3.65 -2.52
N ARG A 170 -1.38 -3.40 -3.80
CA ARG A 170 -1.34 -4.43 -4.85
C ARG A 170 0.01 -5.16 -4.89
N GLY A 171 0.00 -6.45 -5.23
CA GLY A 171 1.22 -7.25 -5.38
C GLY A 171 2.10 -6.84 -6.57
N TRP A 172 3.38 -7.23 -6.54
CA TRP A 172 4.42 -6.77 -7.49
C TRP A 172 4.10 -6.97 -8.97
N HIS A 173 3.30 -7.98 -9.29
CA HIS A 173 2.93 -8.36 -10.65
C HIS A 173 1.85 -7.45 -11.27
N LEU A 174 1.15 -6.65 -10.46
CA LEU A 174 0.10 -5.74 -10.93
C LEU A 174 0.69 -4.39 -11.34
N GLU A 175 0.09 -3.81 -12.38
CA GLU A 175 0.43 -2.48 -12.90
C GLU A 175 -0.72 -1.50 -12.68
N GLU A 176 -0.37 -0.23 -12.50
CA GLU A 176 -1.30 0.91 -12.56
C GLU A 176 -1.19 1.55 -13.94
N LYS A 177 -2.02 1.07 -14.86
CA LYS A 177 -2.01 1.51 -16.27
C LYS A 177 -2.45 2.95 -16.50
N HIS A 178 -3.11 3.58 -15.52
CA HIS A 178 -3.60 4.95 -15.66
C HIS A 178 -2.55 6.00 -15.28
N VAL A 179 -1.40 5.59 -14.77
CA VAL A 179 -0.26 6.49 -14.53
C VAL A 179 0.97 5.91 -15.18
N THR A 180 1.55 6.67 -16.11
CA THR A 180 2.78 6.29 -16.79
C THR A 180 3.93 7.20 -16.39
N VAL A 181 5.13 6.64 -16.33
CA VAL A 181 6.39 7.37 -16.15
C VAL A 181 7.31 6.96 -17.30
N ASP A 182 7.76 7.94 -18.09
CA ASP A 182 8.62 7.74 -19.26
C ASP A 182 8.00 6.76 -20.28
N GLY A 183 6.65 6.80 -20.41
CA GLY A 183 5.87 5.97 -21.33
C GLY A 183 5.51 4.58 -20.80
N GLU A 184 5.95 4.20 -19.60
CA GLU A 184 5.69 2.89 -19.00
C GLU A 184 4.62 2.96 -17.90
N PRO A 185 3.64 2.04 -17.85
CA PRO A 185 2.76 1.86 -16.70
C PRO A 185 3.53 1.75 -15.37
N MET A 186 3.02 2.40 -14.32
CA MET A 186 3.59 2.26 -13.00
C MET A 186 3.33 0.88 -12.40
N SER A 187 4.17 0.46 -11.46
CA SER A 187 3.84 -0.65 -10.56
C SER A 187 2.64 -0.27 -9.68
N GLY A 188 1.62 -1.14 -9.61
CA GLY A 188 0.50 -0.96 -8.69
C GLY A 188 0.95 -0.89 -7.23
N SER A 189 1.90 -1.74 -6.84
CA SER A 189 2.49 -1.74 -5.49
C SER A 189 3.11 -0.39 -5.11
N LEU A 190 3.96 0.15 -5.99
CA LEU A 190 4.63 1.44 -5.75
C LEU A 190 3.66 2.60 -5.77
N PHE A 191 2.62 2.53 -6.61
CA PHE A 191 1.56 3.53 -6.66
C PHE A 191 0.76 3.58 -5.36
N ASP A 192 0.26 2.43 -4.91
CA ASP A 192 -0.57 2.31 -3.70
C ASP A 192 0.20 2.70 -2.44
N PHE A 193 1.42 2.16 -2.30
CA PHE A 193 2.35 2.53 -1.23
C PHE A 193 2.67 4.02 -1.27
N GLY A 194 3.07 4.51 -2.45
CA GLY A 194 3.60 5.85 -2.60
C GLY A 194 2.59 6.92 -2.24
N LEU A 195 1.35 6.79 -2.71
CA LEU A 195 0.28 7.74 -2.36
C LEU A 195 -0.09 7.68 -0.88
N TYR A 196 -0.28 6.48 -0.31
CA TYR A 196 -0.65 6.38 1.10
C TYR A 196 0.46 6.91 1.99
N PHE A 197 1.72 6.53 1.74
CA PHE A 197 2.88 6.99 2.50
C PHE A 197 3.02 8.51 2.42
N PHE A 198 3.06 9.06 1.21
CA PHE A 198 3.28 10.49 0.98
C PHE A 198 2.26 11.36 1.73
N HIS A 199 0.99 10.95 1.68
CA HIS A 199 -0.09 11.74 2.28
C HIS A 199 -0.29 11.51 3.77
N ASN A 200 0.05 10.33 4.29
CA ASN A 200 -0.38 9.94 5.62
C ASN A 200 0.76 9.71 6.62
N ALA A 201 2.00 9.50 6.18
CA ALA A 201 3.09 9.16 7.11
C ALA A 201 3.27 10.19 8.24
N ALA A 202 3.36 11.47 7.90
CA ALA A 202 3.54 12.54 8.89
C ALA A 202 2.33 12.67 9.84
N GLU A 203 1.11 12.58 9.31
CA GLU A 203 -0.11 12.71 10.10
C GLU A 203 -0.35 11.48 10.99
N ALA A 204 -0.05 10.27 10.50
CA ALA A 204 -0.09 9.03 11.28
C ALA A 204 0.84 9.14 12.49
N VAL A 205 2.10 9.53 12.27
CA VAL A 205 3.10 9.70 13.34
C VAL A 205 2.65 10.74 14.35
N LYS A 206 2.14 11.89 13.90
CA LYS A 206 1.57 12.92 14.78
C LYS A 206 0.43 12.39 15.66
N ARG A 207 -0.32 11.40 15.18
CA ARG A 207 -1.43 10.77 15.91
C ARG A 207 -1.01 9.58 16.78
N GLY A 208 0.27 9.26 16.82
CA GLY A 208 0.83 8.23 17.70
C GLY A 208 0.87 6.82 17.11
N PHE A 209 0.75 6.67 15.78
CA PHE A 209 0.96 5.40 15.07
C PHE A 209 1.79 5.63 13.80
N GLY A 210 2.16 4.57 13.07
CA GLY A 210 3.04 4.67 11.90
C GLY A 210 2.33 4.44 10.57
N PRO A 211 2.99 4.77 9.44
CA PRO A 211 2.55 4.34 8.11
C PRO A 211 2.81 2.84 7.93
N TYR A 212 1.85 2.01 8.34
CA TYR A 212 1.97 0.56 8.33
C TYR A 212 1.44 -0.07 7.05
N PHE A 213 2.13 -1.11 6.59
CA PHE A 213 1.80 -1.83 5.37
C PHE A 213 1.74 -3.33 5.58
N TYR A 214 0.89 -3.99 4.80
CA TYR A 214 0.81 -5.43 4.67
C TYR A 214 1.38 -5.81 3.28
N PRO A 215 2.63 -6.28 3.16
CA PRO A 215 3.17 -6.69 1.87
C PRO A 215 2.47 -7.95 1.36
N THR A 216 2.27 -8.02 0.03
CA THR A 216 1.55 -9.12 -0.64
C THR A 216 2.40 -9.77 -1.70
N GLN A 217 2.24 -11.10 -1.80
CA GLN A 217 2.74 -11.91 -2.91
C GLN A 217 4.24 -11.72 -3.19
N ASP A 218 5.02 -11.79 -2.10
CA ASP A 218 6.45 -12.07 -2.18
C ASP A 218 6.59 -13.52 -2.66
N GLY A 219 6.57 -13.69 -3.99
CA GLY A 219 6.74 -14.98 -4.64
C GLY A 219 8.10 -15.59 -4.34
N ILE A 220 8.31 -16.80 -4.82
CA ILE A 220 9.53 -17.58 -4.65
C ILE A 220 10.67 -16.88 -5.40
N ALA A 221 11.32 -15.90 -4.77
CA ALA A 221 12.57 -15.35 -5.24
C ALA A 221 13.71 -16.13 -4.57
N PRO A 222 14.57 -16.83 -5.33
CA PRO A 222 15.75 -17.50 -4.77
C PRO A 222 16.75 -16.47 -4.27
#